data_AF-A0A1C1YU70-F1
#
_entry.id   AF-A0A1C1YU70-F1
#
_cell.length_a   1.000
_cell.length_b   1.000
_cell.length_c   1.000
_cell.angle_alpha   90.00
_cell.angle_beta   90.00
_cell.angle_gamma   90.00
#
_symmetry.space_group_name_H-M   'P 1'
#
loop_
_entity.id
_entity.type
_entity.pdbx_description
1 polymer ?
#
loop_
_entity_poly.entity_id
_entity_poly.type
_entity_poly.pdbx_seq_one_letter_code
_entity_poly.pdbx_strand_id
1 'polypeptide(L)'
;MKVLRSQPLTEANLKTQNRHIYITALRKELPGDVFEIKATKRSPNKVTLEYEDLKVETYVPNDTRTEKPRNHFQARSFVGKFFTRSGASAGDVVLFTPLSPRHYRLSLERRGAAPPEAPDPRKEAVSRMARQVASTVAGANGQVVAKTMKNKERHLSGPELELHIAALIEEQGGVCVLSGLPLQFDGAEQDSQMLASLDRIDSNGHYAKGNLQVVCRFVNKWKSDMPDPEFRRLMTLVKDQGRG
;
A
#
# COMPACT_ATOMS: atom_id res chain seq x y z
N MET A 1 -3.79 10.37 9.76
CA MET A 1 -2.82 11.41 9.34
C MET A 1 -3.59 12.69 9.05
N LYS A 2 -3.09 13.85 9.47
CA LYS A 2 -3.79 15.15 9.37
C LYS A 2 -3.68 15.72 7.95
N VAL A 3 -4.78 16.26 7.41
CA VAL A 3 -4.76 17.00 6.13
C VAL A 3 -3.98 18.29 6.31
N LEU A 4 -3.00 18.54 5.45
CA LEU A 4 -2.19 19.75 5.49
C LEU A 4 -2.76 20.81 4.54
N ARG A 5 -2.61 22.09 4.88
CA ARG A 5 -3.26 23.21 4.17
C ARG A 5 -2.22 24.23 3.72
N SER A 6 -2.17 24.56 2.43
CA SER A 6 -1.32 25.66 1.97
C SER A 6 -1.81 27.01 2.52
N GLN A 7 -0.99 28.05 2.35
CA GLN A 7 -1.55 29.40 2.40
C GLN A 7 -2.53 29.59 1.22
N PRO A 8 -3.51 30.51 1.34
CA PRO A 8 -4.35 30.87 0.21
C PRO A 8 -3.51 31.24 -1.01
N LEU A 9 -3.90 30.75 -2.17
CA LEU A 9 -3.25 31.05 -3.44
C LEU A 9 -3.36 32.55 -3.69
N THR A 10 -2.25 33.16 -4.06
CA THR A 10 -2.22 34.55 -4.54
C THR A 10 -2.22 34.55 -6.07
N GLU A 11 -2.53 35.70 -6.67
CA GLU A 11 -2.36 35.89 -8.12
C GLU A 11 -0.96 35.51 -8.58
N ALA A 12 0.07 35.81 -7.77
CA ALA A 12 1.45 35.45 -8.07
C ALA A 12 1.66 33.93 -8.18
N ASN A 13 0.91 33.09 -7.45
CA ASN A 13 1.01 31.63 -7.58
C ASN A 13 0.59 31.14 -8.97
N LEU A 14 -0.48 31.75 -9.51
CA LEU A 14 -1.15 31.32 -10.74
C LEU A 14 -0.42 31.80 -12.00
N LYS A 15 0.40 32.86 -11.90
CA LYS A 15 1.17 33.37 -13.05
C LYS A 15 2.05 32.29 -13.66
N THR A 16 2.12 32.27 -14.99
CA THR A 16 2.87 31.31 -15.83
C THR A 16 4.33 31.16 -15.41
N GLN A 17 4.95 32.27 -15.01
CA GLN A 17 6.33 32.37 -14.54
C GLN A 17 6.60 31.78 -13.15
N ASN A 18 5.56 31.51 -12.36
CA ASN A 18 5.68 30.97 -11.01
C ASN A 18 5.14 29.55 -10.96
N ARG A 19 3.81 29.36 -11.07
CA ARG A 19 3.15 28.04 -10.99
C ARG A 19 3.70 27.20 -9.83
N HIS A 20 3.74 27.79 -8.64
CA HIS A 20 4.24 27.15 -7.42
C HIS A 20 3.18 27.23 -6.33
N ILE A 21 3.12 26.21 -5.47
CA ILE A 21 2.33 26.23 -4.24
C ILE A 21 3.27 26.59 -3.10
N TYR A 22 2.96 27.65 -2.34
CA TYR A 22 3.77 28.00 -1.18
C TYR A 22 3.52 27.02 -0.02
N ILE A 23 4.58 26.38 0.44
CA ILE A 23 4.54 25.35 1.49
C ILE A 23 4.99 25.86 2.85
N THR A 24 5.07 27.18 3.04
CA THR A 24 5.56 27.80 4.28
C THR A 24 4.78 27.30 5.51
N ALA A 25 3.45 27.16 5.38
CA ALA A 25 2.59 26.63 6.44
C ALA A 25 2.77 25.12 6.68
N LEU A 26 3.33 24.40 5.71
CA LEU A 26 3.47 22.93 5.72
C LEU A 26 4.83 22.46 6.23
N ARG A 27 5.84 23.35 6.29
CA ARG A 27 7.24 22.99 6.52
C ARG A 27 7.49 22.09 7.72
N LYS A 28 6.80 22.31 8.84
CA LYS A 28 6.97 21.56 10.08
C LYS A 28 6.36 20.15 10.02
N GLU A 29 5.39 19.96 9.13
CA GLU A 29 4.62 18.72 9.00
C GLU A 29 5.18 17.82 7.88
N LEU A 30 5.99 18.39 6.97
CA LEU A 30 6.68 17.65 5.93
C LEU A 30 7.89 16.89 6.48
N PRO A 31 8.20 15.68 5.98
CA PRO A 31 9.41 14.97 6.37
C PRO A 31 10.67 15.80 6.10
N GLY A 32 11.54 15.99 7.09
CA GLY A 32 12.69 16.89 6.99
C GLY A 32 13.72 16.51 5.91
N ASP A 33 13.70 15.26 5.45
CA ASP A 33 14.60 14.72 4.44
C ASP A 33 14.18 14.99 2.98
N VAL A 34 13.04 15.67 2.79
CA VAL A 34 12.54 16.10 1.47
C VAL A 34 13.08 17.48 1.06
N PHE A 35 13.72 18.16 1.99
CA PHE A 35 14.43 19.41 1.75
C PHE A 35 15.84 19.10 1.27
N GLU A 36 16.30 19.81 0.25
CA GLU A 36 17.64 19.65 -0.29
C GLU A 36 18.71 19.97 0.78
N ILE A 37 19.61 19.02 1.05
CA ILE A 37 20.68 19.17 2.03
C ILE A 37 22.02 19.10 1.28
N LYS A 38 22.63 20.25 1.00
CA LYS A 38 23.96 20.32 0.34
C LYS A 38 25.06 19.62 1.15
N ALA A 39 24.99 19.66 2.48
CA ALA A 39 26.06 19.21 3.37
C ALA A 39 26.42 17.72 3.25
N THR A 40 25.56 16.88 2.69
CA THR A 40 25.72 15.41 2.75
C THR A 40 26.02 14.73 1.40
N LYS A 41 26.11 15.47 0.28
CA LYS A 41 26.13 14.93 -1.11
C LYS A 41 24.96 13.97 -1.44
N ARG A 42 23.98 13.81 -0.54
CA ARG A 42 22.86 12.89 -0.69
C ARG A 42 21.71 13.63 -1.37
N SER A 43 21.15 13.04 -2.42
CA SER A 43 19.94 13.58 -3.04
C SER A 43 18.79 13.58 -2.02
N PRO A 44 17.97 14.64 -1.94
CA PRO A 44 16.82 14.67 -1.05
C PRO A 44 15.86 13.53 -1.39
N ASN A 45 15.18 13.01 -0.37
CA ASN A 45 14.10 12.06 -0.60
C ASN A 45 12.95 12.77 -1.30
N LYS A 46 12.26 12.04 -2.18
CA LYS A 46 11.14 12.61 -2.91
C LYS A 46 9.82 12.37 -2.18
N VAL A 47 8.90 13.30 -2.35
CA VAL A 47 7.47 13.11 -2.07
C VAL A 47 6.73 12.91 -3.37
N THR A 48 5.72 12.06 -3.35
CA THR A 48 4.74 11.90 -4.42
C THR A 48 3.58 12.85 -4.18
N LEU A 49 3.28 13.70 -5.16
CA LEU A 49 2.04 14.48 -5.22
C LEU A 49 1.15 13.89 -6.32
N GLU A 50 -0.14 13.70 -6.02
CA GLU A 50 -1.12 13.24 -7.01
C GLU A 50 -2.38 14.12 -7.03
N TYR A 51 -2.98 14.29 -8.21
CA TYR A 51 -4.30 14.90 -8.39
C TYR A 51 -4.96 14.24 -9.60
N GLU A 52 -6.10 13.55 -9.38
CA GLU A 52 -6.75 12.73 -10.40
C GLU A 52 -5.78 11.71 -11.05
N ASP A 53 -5.46 11.87 -12.33
CA ASP A 53 -4.51 11.09 -13.13
C ASP A 53 -3.10 11.71 -13.15
N LEU A 54 -2.92 12.92 -12.63
CA LEU A 54 -1.63 13.59 -12.54
C LEU A 54 -0.84 13.03 -11.35
N LYS A 55 0.43 12.70 -11.56
CA LYS A 55 1.35 12.27 -10.51
C LYS A 55 2.76 12.83 -10.76
N VAL A 56 3.44 13.24 -9.69
CA VAL A 56 4.83 13.69 -9.75
C VAL A 56 5.59 13.28 -8.50
N GLU A 57 6.86 12.89 -8.66
CA GLU A 57 7.81 12.84 -7.56
C GLU A 57 8.62 14.13 -7.51
N THR A 58 8.68 14.77 -6.35
CA THR A 58 9.32 16.08 -6.19
C THR A 58 9.99 16.23 -4.83
N TYR A 59 10.74 17.30 -4.65
CA TYR A 59 11.45 17.67 -3.43
C TYR A 59 11.44 19.19 -3.28
N VAL A 60 11.93 19.71 -2.15
CA VAL A 60 12.06 21.15 -1.90
C VAL A 60 13.51 21.58 -2.15
N PRO A 61 13.79 22.32 -3.23
CA PRO A 61 15.15 22.72 -3.57
C PRO A 61 15.63 23.88 -2.69
N ASN A 62 16.94 24.13 -2.67
CA ASN A 62 17.50 25.33 -2.05
C ASN A 62 17.46 26.55 -2.98
N ASP A 63 17.46 27.73 -2.38
CA ASP A 63 17.70 28.99 -3.07
C ASP A 63 19.19 29.08 -3.43
N THR A 64 19.49 29.41 -4.69
CA THR A 64 20.87 29.36 -5.21
C THR A 64 21.75 30.46 -4.64
N ARG A 65 21.16 31.54 -4.12
CA ARG A 65 21.89 32.70 -3.58
C ARG A 65 22.04 32.63 -2.07
N THR A 66 20.97 32.26 -1.38
CA THR A 66 20.93 32.24 0.09
C THR A 66 21.19 30.87 0.69
N GLU A 67 21.22 29.82 -0.14
CA GLU A 67 21.43 28.43 0.22
C GLU A 67 20.41 27.84 1.21
N LYS A 68 19.33 28.58 1.49
CA LYS A 68 18.22 28.15 2.34
C LYS A 68 17.18 27.41 1.51
N PRO A 69 16.42 26.45 2.08
CA PRO A 69 15.36 25.77 1.35
C PRO A 69 14.32 26.75 0.84
N ARG A 70 13.85 26.56 -0.39
CA ARG A 70 12.76 27.36 -0.97
C ARG A 70 11.42 27.04 -0.31
N ASN A 71 10.46 27.94 -0.50
CA ASN A 71 9.10 27.78 0.03
C ASN A 71 8.15 27.07 -0.93
N HIS A 72 8.66 26.26 -1.87
CA HIS A 72 7.84 25.50 -2.84
C HIS A 72 8.58 24.25 -3.31
N PHE A 73 7.83 23.26 -3.79
CA PHE A 73 8.37 22.07 -4.44
C PHE A 73 8.93 22.38 -5.84
N GLN A 74 9.93 21.60 -6.27
CA GLN A 74 10.44 21.59 -7.65
C GLN A 74 9.47 20.80 -8.56
N ALA A 75 8.25 21.31 -8.73
CA ALA A 75 7.15 20.60 -9.42
C ALA A 75 6.33 21.50 -10.35
N ARG A 76 6.95 22.55 -10.89
CA ARG A 76 6.25 23.64 -11.58
C ARG A 76 5.34 23.20 -12.75
N SER A 77 5.77 22.23 -13.54
CA SER A 77 4.97 21.69 -14.65
C SER A 77 3.70 20.99 -14.13
N PHE A 78 3.86 20.14 -13.11
CA PHE A 78 2.74 19.48 -12.44
C PHE A 78 1.79 20.49 -11.80
N VAL A 79 2.31 21.47 -11.05
CA VAL A 79 1.50 22.52 -10.40
C VAL A 79 0.74 23.34 -11.43
N GLY A 80 1.35 23.64 -12.57
CA GLY A 80 0.66 24.30 -13.69
C GLY A 80 -0.54 23.48 -14.20
N LYS A 81 -0.35 22.18 -14.47
CA LYS A 81 -1.43 21.28 -14.89
C LYS A 81 -2.52 21.16 -13.81
N PHE A 82 -2.11 21.05 -12.56
CA PHE A 82 -3.02 21.02 -11.41
C PHE A 82 -3.89 22.28 -11.34
N PHE A 83 -3.30 23.48 -11.41
CA PHE A 83 -4.07 24.73 -11.39
C PHE A 83 -5.04 24.85 -12.57
N THR A 84 -4.60 24.53 -13.78
CA THR A 84 -5.46 24.54 -14.96
C THR A 84 -6.63 23.56 -14.81
N ARG A 85 -6.37 22.32 -14.36
CA ARG A 85 -7.38 21.25 -14.30
C ARG A 85 -8.36 21.42 -13.14
N SER A 86 -7.87 21.90 -12.00
CA SER A 86 -8.72 22.19 -10.83
C SER A 86 -9.49 23.51 -10.96
N GLY A 87 -9.13 24.38 -11.91
CA GLY A 87 -9.67 25.73 -12.01
C GLY A 87 -9.31 26.62 -10.83
N ALA A 88 -8.10 26.47 -10.30
CA ALA A 88 -7.62 27.18 -9.12
C ALA A 88 -7.62 28.71 -9.33
N SER A 89 -8.10 29.44 -8.33
CA SER A 89 -8.23 30.90 -8.32
C SER A 89 -7.56 31.50 -7.09
N ALA A 90 -7.29 32.81 -7.12
CA ALA A 90 -6.72 33.49 -5.97
C ALA A 90 -7.70 33.44 -4.78
N GLY A 91 -7.18 33.11 -3.61
CA GLY A 91 -7.92 32.88 -2.38
C GLY A 91 -8.25 31.41 -2.09
N ASP A 92 -8.12 30.51 -3.07
CA ASP A 92 -8.30 29.08 -2.85
C ASP A 92 -7.15 28.49 -2.01
N VAL A 93 -7.41 27.43 -1.26
CA VAL A 93 -6.41 26.72 -0.45
C VAL A 93 -6.15 25.34 -1.05
N VAL A 94 -4.88 24.99 -1.25
CA VAL A 94 -4.51 23.65 -1.68
C VAL A 94 -4.41 22.74 -0.46
N LEU A 95 -5.17 21.66 -0.47
CA LEU A 95 -5.17 20.63 0.56
C LEU A 95 -4.22 19.50 0.17
N PHE A 96 -3.48 18.99 1.13
CA PHE A 96 -2.55 17.87 1.00
C PHE A 96 -3.04 16.74 1.91
N THR A 97 -3.82 15.83 1.33
CA THR A 97 -4.35 14.66 2.03
C THR A 97 -3.30 13.55 2.01
N PRO A 98 -2.72 13.18 3.16
CA PRO A 98 -1.69 12.14 3.22
C PRO A 98 -2.28 10.75 2.95
N LEU A 99 -1.67 10.02 2.01
CA LEU A 99 -1.94 8.62 1.70
C LEU A 99 -0.89 7.69 2.30
N SER A 100 0.34 8.17 2.43
CA SER A 100 1.46 7.53 3.12
C SER A 100 2.46 8.61 3.58
N PRO A 101 3.52 8.29 4.35
CA PRO A 101 4.44 9.31 4.89
C PRO A 101 5.07 10.26 3.86
N ARG A 102 5.17 9.84 2.58
CA ARG A 102 5.72 10.65 1.48
C ARG A 102 4.78 10.76 0.28
N HIS A 103 3.50 10.45 0.44
CA HIS A 103 2.54 10.48 -0.66
C HIS A 103 1.31 11.29 -0.26
N TYR A 104 1.06 12.38 -0.99
CA TYR A 104 -0.04 13.29 -0.75
C TYR A 104 -0.93 13.39 -1.98
N ARG A 105 -2.25 13.28 -1.77
CA ARG A 105 -3.25 13.67 -2.75
C ARG A 105 -3.59 15.14 -2.58
N LEU A 106 -3.52 15.90 -3.65
CA LEU A 106 -3.93 17.29 -3.68
C LEU A 106 -5.44 17.39 -3.91
N SER A 107 -6.04 18.41 -3.32
CA SER A 107 -7.36 18.91 -3.70
C SER A 107 -7.42 20.41 -3.45
N LEU A 108 -8.52 21.05 -3.86
CA LEU A 108 -8.69 22.49 -3.78
C LEU A 108 -9.89 22.81 -2.88
N GLU A 109 -9.67 23.66 -1.88
CA GLU A 109 -10.74 24.27 -1.09
C GLU A 109 -10.98 25.68 -1.60
N ARG A 110 -12.19 25.93 -2.09
CA ARG A 110 -12.53 27.20 -2.72
C ARG A 110 -12.71 28.30 -1.67
N ARG A 111 -12.31 29.52 -2.01
CA ARG A 111 -12.56 30.69 -1.15
C ARG A 111 -14.05 30.81 -0.83
N GLY A 112 -14.40 30.73 0.45
CA GLY A 112 -15.79 30.85 0.93
C GLY A 112 -16.66 29.61 0.71
N ALA A 113 -16.09 28.51 0.22
CA ALA A 113 -16.79 27.22 0.25
C ALA A 113 -16.88 26.71 1.69
N ALA A 114 -18.00 26.07 2.01
CA ALA A 114 -18.09 25.21 3.17
C ALA A 114 -16.95 24.18 3.14
N PRO A 115 -16.48 23.68 4.31
CA PRO A 115 -15.46 22.64 4.36
C PRO A 115 -15.79 21.54 3.35
N PRO A 116 -14.81 21.00 2.60
CA PRO A 116 -15.07 19.97 1.60
C PRO A 116 -15.88 18.87 2.26
N GLU A 117 -17.03 18.55 1.65
CA GLU A 117 -17.88 17.45 2.09
C GLU A 117 -16.98 16.23 2.27
N ALA A 118 -17.09 15.55 3.42
CA ALA A 118 -16.20 14.45 3.75
C ALA A 118 -16.20 13.46 2.57
N PRO A 119 -15.02 13.01 2.11
CA PRO A 119 -14.93 12.20 0.91
C PRO A 119 -15.82 10.96 1.06
N ASP A 120 -16.74 10.77 0.10
CA ASP A 120 -17.62 9.61 0.07
C ASP A 120 -16.75 8.34 -0.02
N PRO A 121 -16.67 7.53 1.06
CA PRO A 121 -15.76 6.39 1.10
C PRO A 121 -16.08 5.36 0.02
N ARG A 122 -17.35 5.28 -0.40
CA ARG A 122 -17.79 4.37 -1.46
C ARG A 122 -17.25 4.84 -2.81
N LYS A 123 -17.38 6.13 -3.13
CA LYS A 123 -16.81 6.69 -4.38
C LYS A 123 -15.30 6.55 -4.44
N GLU A 124 -14.61 6.78 -3.33
CA GLU A 124 -13.15 6.58 -3.24
C GLU A 124 -12.75 5.12 -3.49
N ALA A 125 -13.48 4.16 -2.90
CA ALA A 125 -13.26 2.74 -3.14
C ALA A 125 -13.48 2.36 -4.60
N VAL A 126 -14.57 2.84 -5.22
CA VAL A 126 -14.86 2.62 -6.66
C VAL A 126 -13.73 3.16 -7.53
N SER A 127 -13.31 4.40 -7.29
CA SER A 127 -12.24 5.02 -8.07
C SER A 127 -10.90 4.28 -7.91
N ARG A 128 -10.56 3.84 -6.70
CA ARG A 128 -9.37 3.00 -6.44
C ARG A 128 -9.42 1.68 -7.21
N MET A 129 -10.55 0.97 -7.16
CA MET A 129 -10.71 -0.31 -7.88
C MET A 129 -10.60 -0.11 -9.40
N ALA A 130 -11.21 0.94 -9.95
CA ALA A 130 -11.10 1.27 -11.37
C ALA A 130 -9.65 1.58 -11.81
N ARG A 131 -8.90 2.34 -10.99
CA ARG A 131 -7.47 2.61 -11.24
C ARG A 131 -6.62 1.34 -11.20
N GLN A 132 -6.94 0.41 -10.30
CA GLN A 132 -6.22 -0.86 -10.22
C GLN A 132 -6.40 -1.68 -11.49
N VAL A 133 -7.61 -1.74 -12.05
CA VAL A 133 -7.86 -2.40 -13.35
C VAL A 133 -7.03 -1.76 -14.46
N ALA A 134 -7.08 -0.43 -14.60
CA ALA A 134 -6.30 0.27 -15.62
C ALA A 134 -4.79 -0.01 -15.51
N SER A 135 -4.26 -0.02 -14.27
CA SER A 135 -2.86 -0.35 -14.02
C SER A 135 -2.52 -1.80 -14.34
N THR A 136 -3.38 -2.75 -13.97
CA THR A 136 -3.16 -4.18 -14.25
C THR A 136 -3.18 -4.45 -15.76
N VAL A 137 -4.13 -3.86 -16.50
CA VAL A 137 -4.23 -4.03 -17.96
C VAL A 137 -3.03 -3.41 -18.68
N ALA A 138 -2.58 -2.22 -18.27
CA ALA A 138 -1.40 -1.60 -18.86
C ALA A 138 -0.13 -2.45 -18.73
N GLY A 139 -0.01 -3.25 -17.66
CA GLY A 139 1.09 -4.20 -17.44
C GLY A 139 0.87 -5.58 -18.05
N ALA A 140 -0.34 -5.91 -18.53
CA ALA A 140 -0.71 -7.23 -19.04
C ALA A 140 -0.43 -7.37 -20.55
N ASN A 141 0.80 -7.11 -20.97
CA ASN A 141 1.25 -7.17 -22.37
C ASN A 141 1.87 -8.53 -22.77
N GLY A 142 1.67 -9.58 -21.96
CA GLY A 142 2.23 -10.91 -22.21
C GLY A 142 3.71 -11.08 -21.85
N GLN A 143 4.32 -10.11 -21.14
CA GLN A 143 5.71 -10.22 -20.68
C GLN A 143 5.93 -11.41 -19.74
N VAL A 144 7.04 -12.12 -19.95
CA VAL A 144 7.55 -13.12 -19.01
C VAL A 144 8.37 -12.41 -17.94
N VAL A 145 7.88 -12.44 -16.69
CA VAL A 145 8.55 -11.81 -15.55
C VAL A 145 9.33 -12.88 -14.79
N ALA A 146 10.65 -12.69 -14.64
CA ALA A 146 11.47 -13.53 -13.77
C ALA A 146 11.12 -13.24 -12.31
N LYS A 147 10.66 -14.25 -11.57
CA LYS A 147 10.34 -14.13 -10.14
C LYS A 147 11.50 -14.70 -9.30
N THR A 148 12.02 -13.89 -8.37
CA THR A 148 12.96 -14.39 -7.36
C THR A 148 12.23 -15.32 -6.39
N MET A 149 12.68 -16.57 -6.32
CA MET A 149 12.13 -17.57 -5.40
C MET A 149 12.80 -17.45 -4.03
N LYS A 150 12.02 -17.46 -2.94
CA LYS A 150 12.55 -17.50 -1.57
C LYS A 150 13.37 -18.79 -1.40
N ASN A 151 14.53 -18.69 -0.77
CA ASN A 151 15.28 -19.88 -0.36
C ASN A 151 14.48 -20.63 0.71
N LYS A 152 14.19 -21.91 0.46
CA LYS A 152 13.39 -22.76 1.34
C LYS A 152 14.19 -24.01 1.66
N GLU A 153 14.80 -24.03 2.83
CA GLU A 153 15.50 -25.19 3.33
C GLU A 153 14.54 -26.14 4.06
N ARG A 154 14.88 -27.41 3.97
CA ARG A 154 14.22 -28.48 4.71
C ARG A 154 15.17 -28.90 5.82
N HIS A 155 14.82 -28.61 7.06
CA HIS A 155 15.67 -28.87 8.24
C HIS A 155 15.38 -30.24 8.88
N LEU A 156 14.63 -31.09 8.19
CA LEU A 156 14.26 -32.45 8.59
C LEU A 156 14.61 -33.42 7.46
N SER A 157 15.07 -34.62 7.77
CA SER A 157 15.15 -35.67 6.74
C SER A 157 13.75 -36.05 6.22
N GLY A 158 13.69 -36.79 5.11
CA GLY A 158 12.40 -37.15 4.48
C GLY A 158 11.53 -37.96 5.45
N PRO A 159 12.07 -39.06 6.01
CA PRO A 159 11.35 -39.87 6.99
C PRO A 159 10.96 -39.11 8.26
N GLU A 160 11.84 -38.25 8.79
CA GLU A 160 11.50 -37.43 9.96
C GLU A 160 10.38 -36.43 9.69
N LEU A 161 10.34 -35.88 8.48
CA LEU A 161 9.28 -34.97 8.06
C LEU A 161 7.94 -35.71 7.91
N GLU A 162 7.93 -36.90 7.33
CA GLU A 162 6.72 -37.74 7.23
C GLU A 162 6.16 -38.09 8.60
N LEU A 163 7.00 -38.55 9.53
CA LEU A 163 6.60 -38.84 10.91
C LEU A 163 6.07 -37.59 11.62
N HIS A 164 6.72 -36.43 11.41
CA HIS A 164 6.27 -35.16 12.00
C HIS A 164 4.91 -34.71 11.44
N ILE A 165 4.68 -34.85 10.12
CA ILE A 165 3.41 -34.50 9.49
C ILE A 165 2.29 -35.42 9.98
N ALA A 166 2.55 -36.73 10.08
CA ALA A 166 1.57 -37.68 10.62
C ALA A 166 1.21 -37.31 12.07
N ALA A 167 2.21 -37.02 12.91
CA ALA A 167 1.98 -36.57 14.28
C ALA A 167 1.17 -35.27 14.36
N LEU A 168 1.42 -34.30 13.48
CA LEU A 168 0.64 -33.06 13.39
C LEU A 168 -0.83 -33.32 13.03
N ILE A 169 -1.11 -34.23 12.10
CA ILE A 169 -2.48 -34.58 11.70
C ILE A 169 -3.25 -35.16 12.89
N GLU A 170 -2.61 -36.08 13.62
CA GLU A 170 -3.17 -36.70 14.82
C GLU A 170 -3.39 -35.68 15.95
N GLU A 171 -2.39 -34.84 16.25
CA GLU A 171 -2.47 -33.79 17.28
C GLU A 171 -3.57 -32.77 16.97
N GLN A 172 -3.74 -32.44 15.68
CA GLN A 172 -4.81 -31.57 15.22
C GLN A 172 -6.19 -32.25 15.18
N GLY A 173 -6.29 -33.55 15.42
CA GLY A 173 -7.55 -34.30 15.37
C GLY A 173 -8.14 -34.41 13.96
N GLY A 174 -7.30 -34.45 12.93
CA GLY A 174 -7.74 -34.60 11.53
C GLY A 174 -8.47 -33.38 10.95
N VAL A 175 -8.36 -32.20 11.59
CA VAL A 175 -8.94 -30.95 11.08
C VAL A 175 -7.87 -29.94 10.63
N CYS A 176 -8.25 -29.07 9.70
CA CYS A 176 -7.46 -27.93 9.29
C CYS A 176 -7.32 -26.93 10.42
N VAL A 177 -6.10 -26.63 10.88
CA VAL A 177 -5.90 -25.79 12.07
C VAL A 177 -6.31 -24.32 11.88
N LEU A 178 -6.42 -23.84 10.63
CA LEU A 178 -6.82 -22.46 10.33
C LEU A 178 -8.33 -22.29 10.12
N SER A 179 -8.99 -23.26 9.46
CA SER A 179 -10.42 -23.19 9.17
C SER A 179 -11.29 -24.05 10.10
N GLY A 180 -10.73 -25.05 10.78
CA GLY A 180 -11.48 -26.02 11.57
C GLY A 180 -12.30 -27.02 10.75
N LEU A 181 -12.15 -27.01 9.42
CA LEU A 181 -12.81 -27.96 8.53
C LEU A 181 -12.11 -29.32 8.57
N PRO A 182 -12.84 -30.44 8.36
CA PRO A 182 -12.24 -31.77 8.29
C PRO A 182 -11.25 -31.85 7.12
N LEU A 183 -10.09 -32.46 7.36
CA LEU A 183 -9.13 -32.78 6.31
C LEU A 183 -9.64 -33.99 5.52
N GLN A 184 -9.34 -34.00 4.21
CA GLN A 184 -9.46 -35.18 3.37
C GLN A 184 -8.06 -35.65 2.96
N PHE A 185 -7.94 -36.91 2.57
CA PHE A 185 -6.66 -37.55 2.28
C PHE A 185 -6.67 -38.16 0.88
N ASP A 186 -5.49 -38.19 0.25
CA ASP A 186 -5.33 -38.64 -1.13
C ASP A 186 -5.86 -40.08 -1.32
N GLY A 187 -6.72 -40.26 -2.32
CA GLY A 187 -7.38 -41.52 -2.64
C GLY A 187 -8.71 -41.75 -1.91
N ALA A 188 -9.06 -40.90 -0.95
CA ALA A 188 -10.30 -40.97 -0.18
C ALA A 188 -11.08 -39.63 -0.18
N GLU A 189 -10.61 -38.63 -0.92
CA GLU A 189 -11.22 -37.32 -1.00
C GLU A 189 -12.49 -37.31 -1.86
N GLN A 190 -13.46 -36.49 -1.46
CA GLN A 190 -14.62 -36.11 -2.26
C GLN A 190 -14.41 -34.74 -2.92
N ASP A 191 -13.53 -33.91 -2.33
CA ASP A 191 -13.17 -32.60 -2.88
C ASP A 191 -11.66 -32.37 -2.78
N SER A 192 -11.03 -32.23 -3.96
CA SER A 192 -9.60 -31.94 -4.09
C SER A 192 -9.14 -30.66 -3.37
N GLN A 193 -10.04 -29.72 -3.06
CA GLN A 193 -9.74 -28.52 -2.28
C GLN A 193 -9.62 -28.80 -0.78
N MET A 194 -10.25 -29.88 -0.29
CA MET A 194 -10.27 -30.28 1.11
C MET A 194 -9.08 -31.17 1.50
N LEU A 195 -8.30 -31.61 0.52
CA LEU A 195 -7.09 -32.41 0.73
C LEU A 195 -6.13 -31.74 1.72
N ALA A 196 -5.55 -32.54 2.61
CA ALA A 196 -4.53 -32.10 3.55
C ALA A 196 -3.33 -31.48 2.82
N SER A 197 -2.80 -30.39 3.38
CA SER A 197 -1.72 -29.63 2.80
C SER A 197 -0.83 -29.07 3.90
N LEU A 198 0.48 -29.18 3.71
CA LEU A 198 1.47 -28.64 4.63
C LEU A 198 1.61 -27.13 4.43
N ASP A 199 1.39 -26.35 5.49
CA ASP A 199 1.60 -24.91 5.53
C ASP A 199 2.73 -24.54 6.52
N ARG A 200 3.38 -23.41 6.25
CA ARG A 200 4.35 -22.82 7.16
C ARG A 200 3.65 -21.73 7.96
N ILE A 201 3.72 -21.79 9.29
CA ILE A 201 3.13 -20.78 10.18
C ILE A 201 3.71 -19.39 9.81
N ASP A 202 5.03 -19.28 9.81
CA ASP A 202 5.78 -18.19 9.19
C ASP A 202 6.20 -18.55 7.76
N SER A 203 5.55 -17.91 6.78
CA SER A 203 5.83 -18.06 5.35
C SER A 203 7.21 -17.54 4.92
N ASN A 204 7.91 -16.77 5.76
CA ASN A 204 9.30 -16.35 5.56
C ASN A 204 10.33 -17.33 6.15
N GLY A 205 9.90 -18.25 7.01
CA GLY A 205 10.76 -19.27 7.61
C GLY A 205 10.93 -20.54 6.76
N HIS A 206 11.69 -21.48 7.31
CA HIS A 206 12.02 -22.79 6.73
C HIS A 206 11.03 -23.89 7.14
N TYR A 207 11.13 -25.07 6.52
CA TYR A 207 10.38 -26.25 6.93
C TYR A 207 11.08 -26.90 8.14
N ALA A 208 10.68 -26.44 9.33
CA ALA A 208 11.20 -26.89 10.63
C ALA A 208 10.04 -27.25 11.57
N LYS A 209 10.24 -28.18 12.52
CA LYS A 209 9.17 -28.76 13.36
C LYS A 209 8.24 -27.71 14.00
N GLY A 210 8.79 -26.61 14.51
CA GLY A 210 8.02 -25.53 15.16
C GLY A 210 7.38 -24.52 14.20
N ASN A 211 7.52 -24.68 12.89
CA ASN A 211 7.01 -23.76 11.87
C ASN A 211 6.05 -24.44 10.88
N LEU A 212 5.55 -25.64 11.19
CA LEU A 212 4.69 -26.41 10.29
C LEU A 212 3.32 -26.63 10.91
N GLN A 213 2.30 -26.63 10.05
CA GLN A 213 0.92 -26.95 10.40
C GLN A 213 0.21 -27.60 9.21
N VAL A 214 -0.85 -28.36 9.46
CA VAL A 214 -1.63 -29.01 8.40
C VAL A 214 -2.98 -28.31 8.21
N VAL A 215 -3.29 -27.97 6.97
CA VAL A 215 -4.47 -27.20 6.58
C VAL A 215 -5.12 -27.80 5.33
N CYS A 216 -6.36 -27.43 5.01
CA CYS A 216 -6.96 -27.78 3.71
C CYS A 216 -6.20 -27.08 2.58
N ARG A 217 -6.13 -27.73 1.41
CA ARG A 217 -5.43 -27.21 0.22
C ARG A 217 -5.91 -25.82 -0.20
N PHE A 218 -7.21 -25.55 -0.18
CA PHE A 218 -7.71 -24.20 -0.52
C PHE A 218 -7.31 -23.15 0.51
N VAL A 219 -7.26 -23.52 1.79
CA VAL A 219 -6.87 -22.63 2.89
C VAL A 219 -5.40 -22.24 2.77
N ASN A 220 -4.53 -23.19 2.42
CA ASN A 220 -3.11 -22.90 2.13
C ASN A 220 -2.97 -21.90 0.96
N LYS A 221 -3.76 -22.08 -0.11
CA LYS A 221 -3.78 -21.14 -1.25
C LYS A 221 -4.25 -19.75 -0.83
N TRP A 222 -5.28 -19.65 0.01
CA TRP A 222 -5.81 -18.37 0.48
C TRP A 222 -4.83 -17.66 1.42
N LYS A 223 -4.16 -18.40 2.31
CA LYS A 223 -3.14 -17.84 3.19
C LYS A 223 -1.94 -17.34 2.40
N SER A 224 -1.42 -18.12 1.44
CA SER A 224 -0.26 -17.74 0.63
C SER A 224 0.94 -17.28 1.49
N ASP A 225 1.24 -15.99 1.51
CA ASP A 225 2.29 -15.35 2.30
C ASP A 225 1.75 -14.41 3.39
N MET A 226 0.43 -14.40 3.59
CA MET A 226 -0.22 -13.67 4.67
C MET A 226 0.25 -14.21 6.04
N PRO A 227 0.56 -13.31 7.01
CA PRO A 227 0.84 -13.73 8.37
C PRO A 227 -0.32 -14.51 8.99
N ASP A 228 -0.01 -15.62 9.66
CA ASP A 228 -1.00 -16.51 10.27
C ASP A 228 -2.02 -15.78 11.17
N PRO A 229 -1.63 -14.87 12.09
CA PRO A 229 -2.59 -14.16 12.94
C PRO A 229 -3.61 -13.32 12.15
N GLU A 230 -3.16 -12.69 11.06
CA GLU A 230 -4.04 -11.88 10.20
C GLU A 230 -5.01 -12.78 9.43
N PHE A 231 -4.54 -13.92 8.95
CA PHE A 231 -5.39 -14.89 8.26
C PHE A 231 -6.48 -15.45 9.18
N ARG A 232 -6.12 -15.82 10.42
CA ARG A 232 -7.09 -16.28 11.44
C ARG A 232 -8.15 -15.22 11.76
N ARG A 233 -7.74 -13.94 11.86
CA ARG A 233 -8.66 -12.81 12.04
C ARG A 233 -9.67 -12.73 10.90
N LEU A 234 -9.21 -12.80 9.65
CA LEU A 234 -10.09 -12.76 8.47
C LEU A 234 -11.01 -13.99 8.37
N MET A 235 -10.50 -15.18 8.69
CA MET A 235 -11.33 -16.40 8.70
C MET A 235 -12.43 -16.35 9.76
N THR A 236 -12.20 -15.69 10.89
CA THR A 236 -13.23 -15.48 11.92
C THR A 236 -14.38 -14.62 11.37
N LEU A 237 -14.06 -13.52 10.68
CA LEU A 237 -15.06 -12.67 10.03
C LEU A 237 -15.91 -13.46 9.01
N VAL A 238 -15.28 -14.34 8.22
CA VAL A 238 -15.99 -15.18 7.23
C VAL A 238 -16.96 -16.15 7.93
N LYS A 239 -16.52 -16.82 9.00
CA LYS A 239 -17.34 -17.79 9.74
C LYS A 239 -18.53 -17.13 10.44
N ASP A 240 -18.34 -15.93 10.98
CA ASP A 240 -19.42 -15.22 11.69
C ASP A 240 -20.56 -14.81 10.74
N GLN A 241 -20.29 -14.56 9.45
CA GLN A 241 -21.35 -14.30 8.46
C GLN A 241 -22.18 -15.54 8.12
N GLY A 242 -21.61 -16.75 8.27
CA GLY A 242 -22.32 -18.01 8.00
C GLY A 242 -23.13 -18.55 9.18
N ARG A 243 -23.14 -17.84 10.33
CA ARG A 243 -23.91 -18.18 11.53
C ARG A 243 -25.21 -17.38 11.65
N GLY A 244 -25.58 -16.64 10.61
CA GLY A 244 -26.83 -15.87 10.50
C GLY A 244 -27.93 -16.61 9.75
#